data_AF-V9EIM2-F1
#
_entry.id   AF-V9EIM2-F1
#
_cell.length_a   1.000
_cell.length_b   1.000
_cell.length_c   1.000
_cell.angle_alpha   90.00
_cell.angle_beta   90.00
_cell.angle_gamma   90.00
#
_symmetry.space_group_name_H-M   'P 1'
#
loop_
_entity.id
_entity.type
_entity.pdbx_description
1 polymer ?
#
loop_
_entity_poly.entity_id
_entity_poly.type
_entity_poly.pdbx_seq_one_letter_code
_entity_poly.pdbx_strand_id
1 'polypeptide(L)' 'MEHKNFTYSVKSRYNGTVYYICSHFRSASCPARLIVKSSGSIEEVGEHAC' A
#
# COMPACT_ATOMS: atom_id res chain seq x y z
N MET A 1 3.89 -4.57 5.37
CA MET A 1 3.41 -5.63 4.46
C MET A 1 4.36 -5.65 3.29
N GLU A 2 4.93 -6.82 3.00
CA GLU A 2 5.79 -7.00 1.83
C GLU A 2 4.92 -7.51 0.68
N HIS A 3 5.00 -6.86 -0.47
CA HIS A 3 4.28 -7.28 -1.67
C HIS A 3 5.13 -6.95 -2.90
N LYS A 4 5.37 -7.96 -3.76
CA LYS A 4 6.16 -7.82 -4.99
C LYS A 4 7.51 -7.11 -4.80
N ASN A 5 8.24 -7.48 -3.76
CA ASN A 5 9.56 -6.90 -3.43
C ASN A 5 9.53 -5.43 -2.97
N PHE A 6 8.35 -4.88 -2.66
CA PHE A 6 8.18 -3.57 -2.06
C PHE A 6 7.60 -3.67 -0.66
N THR A 7 8.07 -2.79 0.22
CA THR A 7 7.57 -2.68 1.59
C THR A 7 6.53 -1.58 1.67
N TYR A 8 5.40 -1.91 2.29
CA TYR A 8 4.32 -0.99 2.55
C TYR A 8 4.05 -0.82 4.04
N SER A 9 3.75 0.41 4.41
CA SER A 9 3.35 0.83 5.76
C SER A 9 1.85 1.05 5.82
N VAL A 10 1.21 0.67 6.93
CA VAL A 10 -0.22 0.90 7.14
C VAL A 10 -0.45 2.40 7.28
N LYS A 11 -1.35 2.95 6.46
CA LYS A 11 -1.80 4.34 6.56
C LYS A 11 -3.10 4.45 7.37
N SER A 12 -4.07 3.59 7.08
CA SER A 12 -5.37 3.63 7.75
C SER A 12 -6.08 2.28 7.68
N ARG A 13 -7.06 2.08 8.55
CA ARG A 13 -7.95 0.91 8.56
C ARG A 13 -9.39 1.41 8.67
N TYR A 14 -10.24 1.00 7.75
CA TYR A 14 -11.64 1.41 7.72
C TYR A 14 -12.52 0.28 7.19
N ASN A 15 -13.58 -0.05 7.94
CA ASN A 15 -14.59 -1.05 7.56
C ASN A 15 -13.98 -2.40 7.08
N GLY A 16 -12.97 -2.89 7.81
CA GLY A 16 -12.23 -4.11 7.46
C GLY A 16 -11.30 -3.98 6.24
N THR A 17 -11.25 -2.81 5.61
CA THR A 17 -10.28 -2.48 4.56
C THR A 17 -9.05 -1.80 5.17
N VAL A 18 -7.86 -2.28 4.84
CA VAL A 18 -6.59 -1.72 5.28
C VAL A 18 -5.93 -1.01 4.11
N TYR A 19 -5.66 0.27 4.30
CA TYR A 19 -4.98 1.12 3.34
C TYR A 19 -3.50 1.17 3.69
N TYR A 20 -2.68 0.74 2.75
CA TYR A 20 -1.23 0.76 2.82
C TYR A 20 -0.66 1.77 1.84
N ILE A 21 0.48 2.36 2.20
CA ILE A 21 1.28 3.22 1.35
C ILE A 21 2.69 2.66 1.25
N CYS A 22 3.35 2.87 0.11
CA CYS A 22 4.75 2.48 -0.05
C CYS A 22 5.59 3.12 1.06
N SER A 23 6.51 2.36 1.66
CA SER A 23 7.41 2.88 2.69
C SER A 23 8.35 3.97 2.16
N HIS A 24 8.61 3.97 0.84
CA HIS A 24 9.37 5.02 0.15
C HIS A 24 8.52 6.25 -0.21
N PHE A 25 7.24 6.31 0.19
CA PHE A 25 6.40 7.50 -0.03
C PHE A 25 7.01 8.77 0.57
N ARG A 26 7.68 8.67 1.73
CA ARG A 26 8.32 9.84 2.38
C ARG A 26 9.69 10.18 1.80
N SER A 27 10.45 9.18 1.36
CA SER A 27 11.84 9.37 0.89
C SER A 27 11.94 9.63 -0.61
N ALA A 28 11.11 8.97 -1.41
CA ALA A 28 11.13 9.03 -2.88
C ALA A 28 9.82 9.56 -3.48
N SER A 29 8.87 10.03 -2.65
CA SER A 29 7.53 10.45 -3.10
C SER A 29 6.81 9.37 -3.93
N CYS A 30 7.09 8.09 -3.67
CA CYS A 30 6.55 6.98 -4.43
C CYS A 30 5.01 6.96 -4.35
N PRO A 31 4.27 7.07 -5.47
CA PRO A 31 2.82 7.20 -5.44
C PRO A 31 2.09 5.88 -5.18
N ALA A 32 2.80 4.75 -5.16
CA ALA A 32 2.25 3.42 -4.98
C ALA A 32 1.53 3.24 -3.63
N ARG A 33 0.34 2.66 -3.70
CA ARG A 33 -0.54 2.35 -2.59
C ARG A 33 -1.13 0.97 -2.78
N LEU A 34 -1.54 0.37 -1.68
CA LEU A 34 -2.09 -0.97 -1.68
C LEU A 34 -3.29 -1.00 -0.73
N ILE A 35 -4.41 -1.50 -1.22
CA ILE A 35 -5.67 -1.52 -0.48
C ILE A 35 -6.04 -2.98 -0.29
N VAL A 36 -6.07 -3.44 0.96
CA VAL A 36 -6.46 -4.81 1.29
C VAL A 36 -7.87 -4.78 1.82
N LYS A 37 -8.83 -5.32 1.08
CA LYS A 37 -10.22 -5.43 1.52
C LYS A 37 -10.37 -6.54 2.57
N SER A 38 -11.46 -6.47 3.33
CA SER A 38 -11.83 -7.50 4.31
C SER A 38 -12.03 -8.89 3.70
N SER A 39 -12.35 -8.96 2.40
CA SER A 39 -12.43 -10.20 1.61
C SER A 39 -11.06 -10.85 1.34
N GLY A 40 -9.95 -10.19 1.69
CA GLY A 40 -8.59 -10.61 1.33
C GLY A 40 -8.15 -10.16 -0.06
N SER A 41 -9.00 -9.46 -0.81
CA SER A 41 -8.65 -8.90 -2.12
C SER A 41 -7.66 -7.75 -1.96
N ILE A 42 -6.60 -7.77 -2.76
CA ILE A 42 -5.57 -6.73 -2.79
C ILE A 42 -5.77 -5.89 -4.05
N GLU A 43 -5.92 -4.59 -3.89
CA GLU A 43 -5.96 -3.61 -4.98
C GLU A 43 -4.70 -2.75 -4.93
N GLU A 44 -3.94 -2.75 -6.03
CA GLU A 44 -2.75 -1.93 -6.21
C GLU A 44 -3.16 -0.61 -6.88
N VAL A 45 -2.78 0.52 -6.29
CA VAL A 45 -3.14 1.85 -6.79
C VAL A 45 -1.87 2.68 -6.96
N GLY A 46 -1.62 3.12 -8.20
CA GLY A 46 -0.41 3.86 -8.57
C GLY A 46 0.80 2.95 -8.79
N GLU A 47 1.72 3.40 -9.63
CA GLU A 47 2.94 2.67 -9.97
C GLU A 47 4.08 2.98 -8.99
N HIS A 48 5.00 2.03 -8.81
CA HIS A 48 6.22 2.28 -8.05
C HIS A 48 7.18 3.12 -8.88
N ALA A 49 7.58 4.28 -8.33
CA ALA A 49 8.59 5.15 -8.92
C ALA A 49 9.91 5.13 -8.11
N CYS A 50 10.04 4.19 -7.17
CA CYS A 50 11.17 4.01 -6.27
C CYS A 50 12.04 2.83 -6.65
#